data_AF-A0A3C0U375-F1
#
_entry.id   AF-A0A3C0U375-F1
#
_cell.length_a   1.000
_cell.length_b   1.000
_cell.length_c   1.000
_cell.angle_alpha   90.00
_cell.angle_beta   90.00
_cell.angle_gamma   90.00
#
_symmetry.space_group_name_H-M   'P 1'
#
loop_
_entity.id
_entity.type
_entity.pdbx_description
1 polymer ?
#
loop_
_entity_poly.entity_id
_entity_poly.type
_entity_poly.pdbx_seq_one_letter_code
_entity_poly.pdbx_strand_id
1 'polypeptide(L)'
;MKKKIRILILLLAASLVFAGCGGEFNMELSTGALVSSLESGKTSSFKMAVQIHSMDETYAYDFIREKVPSFSNPRYVGEEGSKCLEFDVLVPVVSEKKHKVDAGDGNLLYIIASDKGSEYGFSLQYNKSLIDALNAIADEQYSFTANLDDFAILIAVTNNRKSECRVKGFSCYIEGADPSPFESEEVPLAPGEKLVIKMSEVFCGAMANGSAYKAFSIAK
;
A
#
# COMPACT_ATOMS: atom_id res chain seq x y z
N MET A 1 -12.41 24.91 40.99
CA MET A 1 -12.95 24.47 39.67
C MET A 1 -12.04 24.83 38.48
N LYS A 2 -11.44 26.02 38.43
CA LYS A 2 -10.57 26.46 37.31
C LYS A 2 -9.32 25.58 37.03
N LYS A 3 -8.72 24.95 38.05
CA LYS A 3 -7.57 24.03 37.87
C LYS A 3 -7.95 22.68 37.23
N LYS A 4 -9.15 22.16 37.50
CA LYS A 4 -9.63 20.88 36.94
C LYS A 4 -9.96 21.00 35.45
N ILE A 5 -10.49 22.16 35.03
CA ILE A 5 -10.77 22.47 33.62
C ILE A 5 -9.46 22.63 32.82
N ARG A 6 -8.41 23.23 33.40
CA ARG A 6 -7.10 23.35 32.75
C ARG A 6 -6.44 21.99 32.51
N ILE A 7 -6.55 21.05 33.46
CA ILE A 7 -6.01 19.69 33.30
C ILE A 7 -6.80 18.91 32.24
N LEU A 8 -8.13 19.07 32.19
CA LEU A 8 -8.97 18.44 31.17
C LEU A 8 -8.67 18.96 29.76
N ILE A 9 -8.46 20.28 29.60
CA ILE A 9 -8.07 20.89 28.33
C ILE A 9 -6.65 20.45 27.92
N LEU A 10 -5.72 20.31 28.87
CA LEU A 10 -4.37 19.80 28.58
C LEU A 10 -4.40 18.33 28.14
N LEU A 11 -5.25 17.50 28.75
CA LEU A 11 -5.45 16.12 28.34
C LEU A 11 -6.13 16.01 26.97
N LEU A 12 -7.11 16.89 26.66
CA LEU A 12 -7.73 16.96 25.34
C LEU A 12 -6.74 17.44 24.26
N ALA A 13 -5.87 18.39 24.61
CA ALA A 13 -4.82 18.88 23.72
C ALA A 13 -3.73 17.82 23.50
N ALA A 14 -3.38 17.04 24.52
CA ALA A 14 -2.46 15.91 24.39
C ALA A 14 -3.06 14.78 23.54
N SER A 15 -4.38 14.53 23.59
CA SER A 15 -5.03 13.57 22.69
C SER A 15 -5.17 14.06 21.24
N LEU A 16 -5.07 15.37 21.00
CA LEU A 16 -5.06 15.94 19.64
C LEU A 16 -3.69 15.89 18.96
N VAL A 17 -2.62 15.56 19.70
CA VAL A 17 -1.28 15.33 19.15
C VAL A 17 -1.09 13.87 18.68
N PHE A 18 -2.00 12.97 19.06
CA PHE A 18 -2.08 11.61 18.52
C PHE A 18 -3.07 11.53 17.34
N ALA A 19 -3.00 12.50 16.42
CA ALA A 19 -3.56 12.31 15.10
C ALA A 19 -2.75 11.18 14.45
N GLY A 20 -3.40 10.06 14.14
CA GLY A 20 -2.76 8.91 13.53
C GLY A 20 -1.91 9.34 12.34
N CYS A 21 -0.67 8.87 12.27
CA CYS A 21 0.13 9.02 11.06
C CYS A 21 -0.44 8.05 10.03
N GLY A 22 -1.35 8.57 9.21
CA GLY A 22 -1.74 7.91 7.97
C GLY A 22 -0.61 8.01 6.94
N GLY A 23 -0.83 7.34 5.83
CA GLY A 23 0.09 7.39 4.70
C GLY A 23 -0.57 6.90 3.43
N GLU A 24 0.19 6.93 2.35
CA GLU A 24 -0.26 6.45 1.05
C GLU A 24 0.76 5.49 0.44
N PHE A 25 0.26 4.38 -0.08
CA PHE A 25 0.97 3.43 -0.91
C PHE A 25 0.53 3.60 -2.35
N ASN A 26 1.39 4.23 -3.16
CA ASN A 26 1.11 4.55 -4.55
C ASN A 26 1.92 3.62 -5.47
N MET A 27 1.23 2.75 -6.21
CA MET A 27 1.86 1.76 -7.10
C MET A 27 1.48 1.99 -8.56
N GLU A 28 2.47 1.93 -9.45
CA GLU A 28 2.23 1.88 -10.90
C GLU A 28 2.57 0.49 -11.43
N LEU A 29 1.56 -0.18 -11.99
CA LEU A 29 1.65 -1.53 -12.49
C LEU A 29 1.42 -1.55 -14.00
N SER A 30 2.17 -2.39 -14.72
CA SER A 30 1.95 -2.59 -16.15
C SER A 30 1.45 -4.00 -16.42
N THR A 31 0.36 -4.11 -17.19
CA THR A 31 -0.36 -5.37 -17.42
C THR A 31 0.55 -6.43 -18.05
N GLY A 32 1.36 -6.06 -19.03
CA GLY A 32 2.31 -6.96 -19.69
C GLY A 32 3.38 -7.50 -18.76
N ALA A 33 3.91 -6.68 -17.83
CA ALA A 33 4.89 -7.16 -16.86
C ALA A 33 4.26 -8.09 -15.83
N LEU A 34 3.06 -7.77 -15.33
CA LEU A 34 2.31 -8.63 -14.42
C LEU A 34 2.03 -10.02 -15.03
N VAL A 35 1.50 -10.05 -16.26
CA VAL A 35 1.20 -11.30 -16.97
C VAL A 35 2.48 -12.08 -17.27
N SER A 36 3.51 -11.43 -17.79
CA SER A 36 4.80 -12.07 -18.08
C SER A 36 5.45 -12.69 -16.83
N SER A 37 5.34 -12.04 -15.68
CA SER A 37 5.87 -12.55 -14.40
C SER A 37 5.15 -13.83 -13.99
N LEU A 38 3.83 -13.86 -14.15
CA LEU A 38 3.01 -15.02 -13.84
C LEU A 38 3.30 -16.19 -14.80
N GLU A 39 3.37 -15.93 -16.10
CA GLU A 39 3.57 -16.96 -17.13
C GLU A 39 5.00 -17.53 -17.14
N SER A 40 6.01 -16.67 -16.98
CA SER A 40 7.42 -17.10 -16.95
C SER A 40 7.85 -17.71 -15.62
N GLY A 41 7.04 -17.50 -14.56
CA GLY A 41 7.35 -17.93 -13.20
C GLY A 41 8.56 -17.21 -12.57
N LYS A 42 9.04 -16.14 -13.19
CA LYS A 42 10.10 -15.26 -12.65
C LYS A 42 9.46 -14.19 -11.77
N THR A 43 10.03 -13.99 -10.58
CA THR A 43 9.66 -12.88 -9.69
C THR A 43 10.03 -11.57 -10.38
N SER A 44 9.05 -10.68 -10.54
CA SER A 44 9.28 -9.27 -10.86
C SER A 44 9.04 -8.42 -9.63
N SER A 45 9.50 -7.17 -9.66
CA SER A 45 9.18 -6.19 -8.62
C SER A 45 8.73 -4.89 -9.27
N PHE A 46 7.74 -4.26 -8.67
CA PHE A 46 7.26 -2.93 -9.05
C PHE A 46 7.73 -1.91 -8.02
N LYS A 47 7.87 -0.66 -8.45
CA LYS A 47 8.15 0.42 -7.53
C LYS A 47 6.84 0.90 -6.90
N MET A 48 6.88 1.10 -5.60
CA MET A 48 5.81 1.72 -4.81
C MET A 48 6.38 2.98 -4.16
N ALA A 49 5.74 4.11 -4.40
CA ALA A 49 5.99 5.32 -3.62
C ALA A 49 5.19 5.22 -2.32
N VAL A 50 5.88 5.41 -1.21
CA VAL A 50 5.30 5.45 0.14
C VAL A 50 5.37 6.88 0.63
N GLN A 51 4.24 7.40 1.06
CA GLN A 51 4.12 8.70 1.72
C GLN A 51 3.73 8.47 3.18
N ILE A 52 4.48 9.06 4.10
CA ILE A 52 4.16 9.03 5.54
C ILE A 52 3.96 10.46 6.02
N HIS A 53 2.76 10.74 6.51
CA HIS A 53 2.44 12.04 7.07
C HIS A 53 2.93 12.17 8.51
N SER A 54 3.29 13.40 8.91
CA SER A 54 3.54 13.77 10.31
C SER A 54 4.72 13.07 11.02
N MET A 55 5.74 12.65 10.30
CA MET A 55 6.99 12.14 10.89
C MET A 55 8.02 13.26 11.14
N ASP A 56 8.64 13.27 12.31
CA ASP A 56 9.76 14.17 12.64
C ASP A 56 11.01 13.81 11.80
N GLU A 57 11.60 14.82 11.14
CA GLU A 57 12.38 14.70 9.89
C GLU A 57 13.73 13.97 10.03
N THR A 58 14.24 13.74 11.24
CA THR A 58 15.63 13.29 11.41
C THR A 58 15.79 11.82 11.77
N TYR A 59 14.75 11.19 12.36
CA TYR A 59 14.88 9.85 12.95
C TYR A 59 14.16 8.75 12.16
N ALA A 60 13.05 9.08 11.51
CA ALA A 60 12.28 8.16 10.66
C ALA A 60 13.10 7.59 9.49
N TYR A 61 13.97 8.43 8.93
CA TYR A 61 14.76 8.14 7.75
C TYR A 61 15.71 6.96 7.98
N ASP A 62 16.57 7.05 9.01
CA ASP A 62 17.60 6.04 9.26
C ASP A 62 16.97 4.69 9.66
N PHE A 63 15.87 4.75 10.41
CA PHE A 63 15.10 3.59 10.81
C PHE A 63 14.52 2.83 9.60
N ILE A 64 13.78 3.52 8.72
CA ILE A 64 13.18 2.90 7.54
C ILE A 64 14.28 2.37 6.61
N ARG A 65 15.36 3.14 6.43
CA ARG A 65 16.51 2.73 5.60
C ARG A 65 17.17 1.45 6.10
N GLU A 66 17.32 1.28 7.41
CA GLU A 66 17.93 0.06 7.97
C GLU A 66 17.03 -1.16 7.80
N LYS A 67 15.70 -0.99 7.94
CA LYS A 67 14.75 -2.10 8.02
C LYS A 67 14.06 -2.45 6.71
N VAL A 68 14.07 -1.55 5.72
CA VAL A 68 13.46 -1.73 4.41
C VAL A 68 14.56 -1.68 3.34
N PRO A 69 15.15 -2.83 2.94
CA PRO A 69 16.33 -2.86 2.06
C PRO A 69 16.11 -2.19 0.70
N SER A 70 14.87 -2.17 0.20
CA SER A 70 14.51 -1.53 -1.07
C SER A 70 14.27 -0.02 -0.96
N PHE A 71 14.41 0.57 0.23
CA PHE A 71 14.24 2.00 0.46
C PHE A 71 15.16 2.82 -0.44
N SER A 72 14.57 3.75 -1.21
CA SER A 72 15.30 4.60 -2.14
C SER A 72 14.59 5.92 -2.43
N ASN A 73 15.30 6.88 -3.02
CA ASN A 73 14.82 8.21 -3.42
C ASN A 73 14.00 8.99 -2.36
N PRO A 74 14.42 9.02 -1.09
CA PRO A 74 13.70 9.73 -0.06
C PRO A 74 13.72 11.25 -0.29
N ARG A 75 12.57 11.88 -0.09
CA ARG A 75 12.37 13.33 -0.20
C ARG A 75 11.27 13.78 0.75
N TYR A 76 11.39 15.00 1.24
CA TYR A 76 10.30 15.67 1.93
C TYR A 76 9.44 16.42 0.91
N VAL A 77 8.13 16.17 0.92
CA VAL A 77 7.15 16.79 0.04
C VAL A 77 6.07 17.49 0.88
N GLY A 78 5.53 18.62 0.40
CA GLY A 78 4.49 19.39 1.10
C GLY A 78 4.92 20.82 1.44
N GLU A 79 3.96 21.60 1.96
CA GLU A 79 4.15 23.00 2.39
C GLU A 79 4.47 23.10 3.90
N GLU A 80 4.92 24.28 4.37
CA GLU A 80 5.25 24.51 5.78
C GLU A 80 4.09 24.13 6.71
N GLY A 81 4.33 23.16 7.60
CA GLY A 81 3.34 22.62 8.54
C GLY A 81 2.67 21.31 8.12
N SER A 82 2.90 20.83 6.89
CA SER A 82 2.34 19.56 6.38
C SER A 82 3.38 18.79 5.55
N LYS A 83 4.63 18.75 6.01
CA LYS A 83 5.68 17.98 5.35
C LYS A 83 5.45 16.48 5.55
N CYS A 84 5.57 15.74 4.45
CA CYS A 84 5.47 14.29 4.37
C CYS A 84 6.82 13.73 3.92
N LEU A 85 7.24 12.61 4.52
CA LEU A 85 8.36 11.84 4.00
C LEU A 85 7.84 10.93 2.88
N GLU A 86 8.35 11.13 1.67
CA GLU A 86 8.08 10.27 0.53
C GLU A 86 9.33 9.48 0.14
N PHE A 87 9.18 8.18 -0.11
CA PHE A 87 10.27 7.30 -0.55
C PHE A 87 9.77 6.15 -1.41
N ASP A 88 10.67 5.55 -2.17
CA ASP A 88 10.38 4.40 -3.01
C ASP A 88 10.75 3.09 -2.30
N VAL A 89 9.93 2.06 -2.48
CA VAL A 89 10.22 0.67 -2.12
C VAL A 89 9.90 -0.26 -3.29
N LEU A 90 10.44 -1.48 -3.25
CA LEU A 90 10.12 -2.52 -4.24
C LEU A 90 9.03 -3.43 -3.67
N VAL A 91 8.03 -3.72 -4.51
CA VAL A 91 6.92 -4.62 -4.23
C VAL A 91 7.05 -5.83 -5.14
N PRO A 92 7.46 -7.00 -4.64
CA PRO A 92 7.60 -8.19 -5.45
C PRO A 92 6.23 -8.75 -5.88
N VAL A 93 6.21 -9.31 -7.09
CA VAL A 93 5.12 -10.14 -7.61
C VAL A 93 5.49 -11.60 -7.48
N VAL A 94 4.72 -12.31 -6.68
CA VAL A 94 4.96 -13.71 -6.32
C VAL A 94 3.79 -14.58 -6.78
N SER A 95 4.08 -15.78 -7.26
CA SER A 95 3.03 -16.72 -7.63
C SER A 95 2.35 -17.29 -6.38
N GLU A 96 1.02 -17.35 -6.37
CA GLU A 96 0.22 -17.97 -5.29
C GLU A 96 0.71 -19.39 -4.94
N LYS A 97 1.15 -20.17 -5.95
CA LYS A 97 1.65 -21.54 -5.76
C LYS A 97 3.00 -21.63 -5.05
N LYS A 98 3.80 -20.56 -5.10
CA LYS A 98 5.15 -20.48 -4.51
C LYS A 98 5.20 -19.51 -3.34
N HIS A 99 4.05 -18.97 -2.93
CA HIS A 99 3.99 -17.88 -1.97
C HIS A 99 4.32 -18.35 -0.56
N LYS A 100 5.35 -17.74 0.03
CA LYS A 100 5.63 -17.77 1.47
C LYS A 100 6.05 -16.36 1.85
N VAL A 101 5.26 -15.70 2.70
CA VAL A 101 5.69 -14.46 3.34
C VAL A 101 6.79 -14.83 4.33
N ASP A 102 7.99 -14.28 4.14
CA ASP A 102 9.08 -14.37 5.09
C ASP A 102 9.30 -13.01 5.73
N ALA A 103 9.27 -12.94 7.05
CA ALA A 103 9.51 -11.71 7.80
C ALA A 103 10.90 -11.11 7.51
N GLY A 104 11.88 -11.94 7.13
CA GLY A 104 13.27 -11.55 6.94
C GLY A 104 13.61 -10.94 5.58
N ASP A 105 12.67 -10.90 4.63
CA ASP A 105 12.97 -10.46 3.26
C ASP A 105 12.91 -8.93 3.05
N GLY A 106 12.45 -8.19 4.07
CA GLY A 106 12.42 -6.73 4.08
C GLY A 106 11.40 -6.07 3.14
N ASN A 107 10.48 -6.84 2.54
CA ASN A 107 9.41 -6.30 1.70
C ASN A 107 8.21 -5.89 2.55
N LEU A 108 7.67 -4.68 2.36
CA LEU A 108 6.50 -4.20 3.13
C LEU A 108 5.18 -4.80 2.63
N LEU A 109 5.09 -5.04 1.32
CA LEU A 109 3.87 -5.44 0.62
C LEU A 109 4.25 -6.45 -0.48
N TYR A 110 3.37 -7.40 -0.76
CA TYR A 110 3.48 -8.33 -1.89
C TYR A 110 2.27 -8.21 -2.80
N ILE A 111 2.50 -8.42 -4.09
CA ILE A 111 1.46 -8.72 -5.07
C ILE A 111 1.48 -10.23 -5.31
N ILE A 112 0.43 -10.93 -4.91
CA ILE A 112 0.27 -12.37 -5.14
C ILE A 112 -0.51 -12.57 -6.43
N ALA A 113 0.17 -13.10 -7.43
CA ALA A 113 -0.39 -13.39 -8.74
C ALA A 113 -0.91 -14.83 -8.80
N SER A 114 -2.15 -14.97 -9.27
CA SER A 114 -2.87 -16.24 -9.41
C SER A 114 -3.39 -16.38 -10.84
N ASP A 115 -3.36 -17.60 -11.37
CA ASP A 115 -4.00 -17.96 -12.64
C ASP A 115 -5.31 -18.69 -12.33
N LYS A 116 -6.44 -18.05 -12.63
CA LYS A 116 -7.78 -18.60 -12.41
C LYS A 116 -8.51 -18.86 -13.73
N GLY A 117 -7.83 -19.49 -14.69
CA GLY A 117 -8.45 -20.00 -15.91
C GLY A 117 -8.82 -18.90 -16.89
N SER A 118 -9.91 -18.16 -16.63
CA SER A 118 -10.40 -17.04 -17.46
C SER A 118 -9.75 -15.70 -17.13
N GLU A 119 -9.08 -15.58 -15.98
CA GLU A 119 -8.47 -14.33 -15.52
C GLU A 119 -7.13 -14.57 -14.81
N TYR A 120 -6.29 -13.54 -14.82
CA TYR A 120 -5.14 -13.39 -13.93
C TYR A 120 -5.58 -12.56 -12.72
N GLY A 121 -5.49 -13.12 -11.51
CA GLY A 121 -5.89 -12.45 -10.27
C GLY A 121 -4.69 -11.93 -9.49
N PHE A 122 -4.78 -10.70 -8.99
CA PHE A 122 -3.71 -10.03 -8.24
C PHE A 122 -4.23 -9.67 -6.85
N SER A 123 -3.67 -10.33 -5.84
CA SER A 123 -3.99 -10.06 -4.44
C SER A 123 -2.87 -9.26 -3.79
N LEU A 124 -3.20 -8.45 -2.79
CA LEU A 124 -2.24 -7.73 -1.99
C LEU A 124 -2.13 -8.39 -0.61
N GLN A 125 -0.92 -8.42 -0.06
CA GLN A 125 -0.67 -8.91 1.30
C GLN A 125 0.46 -8.10 1.94
N TYR A 126 0.22 -7.60 3.14
CA TYR A 126 1.27 -6.97 3.95
C TYR A 126 2.22 -8.01 4.54
N ASN A 127 3.50 -7.64 4.68
CA ASN A 127 4.42 -8.37 5.55
C ASN A 127 4.15 -7.99 7.00
N LYS A 128 3.11 -8.58 7.59
CA LYS A 128 2.66 -8.24 8.94
C LYS A 128 3.79 -8.36 9.97
N SER A 129 4.63 -9.39 9.88
CA SER A 129 5.75 -9.57 10.80
C SER A 129 6.76 -8.42 10.76
N LEU A 130 7.11 -7.95 9.56
CA LEU A 130 7.99 -6.79 9.40
C LEU A 130 7.33 -5.52 9.93
N ILE A 131 6.05 -5.30 9.62
CA ILE A 131 5.33 -4.11 10.07
C ILE A 131 5.18 -4.11 11.60
N ASP A 132 4.81 -5.24 12.21
CA ASP A 132 4.72 -5.36 13.65
C ASP A 132 6.08 -5.11 14.31
N ALA A 133 7.19 -5.57 13.71
CA ALA A 133 8.54 -5.27 14.17
C ALA A 133 8.89 -3.77 14.02
N LEU A 134 8.48 -3.15 12.91
CA LEU A 134 8.68 -1.71 12.69
C LEU A 134 7.90 -0.90 13.74
N ASN A 135 6.65 -1.27 13.99
CA ASN A 135 5.79 -0.63 14.98
C ASN A 135 6.32 -0.80 16.41
N ALA A 136 6.79 -2.00 16.77
CA ALA A 136 7.35 -2.24 18.11
C ALA A 136 8.58 -1.37 18.39
N ILE A 137 9.50 -1.27 17.42
CA ILE A 137 10.69 -0.43 17.57
C ILE A 137 10.31 1.04 17.60
N ALA A 138 9.37 1.46 16.75
CA ALA A 138 8.93 2.83 16.70
C ALA A 138 8.18 3.26 17.98
N ASP A 139 7.41 2.36 18.59
CA ASP A 139 6.72 2.61 19.86
C ASP A 139 7.73 2.70 21.02
N GLU A 140 8.68 1.77 21.08
CA GLU A 140 9.71 1.76 22.12
C GLU A 140 10.59 3.02 22.08
N GLN A 141 11.03 3.43 20.89
CA GLN A 141 11.99 4.52 20.73
C GLN A 141 11.33 5.90 20.64
N TYR A 142 10.11 5.97 20.10
CA TYR A 142 9.49 7.24 19.71
C TYR A 142 8.02 7.37 20.16
N SER A 143 7.46 6.40 20.90
CA SER A 143 6.04 6.34 21.27
C SER A 143 5.12 6.52 20.05
N PHE A 144 5.57 5.97 18.92
CA PHE A 144 4.94 6.07 17.62
C PHE A 144 4.47 4.69 17.15
N THR A 145 3.21 4.57 16.78
CA THR A 145 2.67 3.35 16.14
C THR A 145 2.00 3.73 14.83
N ALA A 146 2.41 3.11 13.73
CA ALA A 146 1.70 3.23 12.46
C ALA A 146 0.53 2.25 12.44
N ASN A 147 -0.69 2.76 12.32
CA ASN A 147 -1.86 1.92 12.09
C ASN A 147 -2.03 1.71 10.58
N LEU A 148 -1.91 0.47 10.12
CA LEU A 148 -2.03 0.14 8.69
C LEU A 148 -3.43 0.42 8.14
N ASP A 149 -4.45 0.44 8.99
CA ASP A 149 -5.82 0.80 8.60
C ASP A 149 -5.90 2.27 8.14
N ASP A 150 -4.94 3.11 8.56
CA ASP A 150 -4.85 4.52 8.19
C ASP A 150 -4.03 4.76 6.90
N PHE A 151 -3.53 3.70 6.26
CA PHE A 151 -2.82 3.79 4.98
C PHE A 151 -3.78 3.57 3.80
N ALA A 152 -3.84 4.55 2.90
CA ALA A 152 -4.52 4.39 1.63
C ALA A 152 -3.61 3.61 0.64
N ILE A 153 -4.21 2.70 -0.15
CA ILE A 153 -3.51 2.06 -1.26
C ILE A 153 -4.12 2.54 -2.58
N LEU A 154 -3.28 3.11 -3.44
CA LEU A 154 -3.62 3.51 -4.81
C LEU A 154 -2.82 2.69 -5.81
N ILE A 155 -3.53 2.12 -6.79
CA ILE A 155 -2.94 1.27 -7.83
C ILE A 155 -3.31 1.85 -9.19
N ALA A 156 -2.30 2.31 -9.93
CA ALA A 156 -2.44 2.70 -11.31
C ALA A 156 -2.05 1.53 -12.23
N VAL A 157 -3.03 0.93 -12.90
CA VAL A 157 -2.83 -0.18 -13.85
C VAL A 157 -2.80 0.36 -15.27
N THR A 158 -1.65 0.31 -15.93
CA THR A 158 -1.47 0.76 -17.32
C THR A 158 -1.48 -0.44 -18.27
N ASN A 159 -2.32 -0.39 -19.29
CA ASN A 159 -2.29 -1.38 -20.35
C ASN A 159 -1.14 -1.11 -21.34
N ASN A 160 -0.01 -1.79 -21.16
CA ASN A 160 1.12 -1.72 -22.10
C ASN A 160 1.14 -2.91 -23.09
N ARG A 161 0.06 -3.70 -23.18
CA ARG A 161 -0.10 -4.74 -24.21
C ARG A 161 -0.50 -4.10 -25.54
N LYS A 162 -0.33 -4.87 -26.63
CA LYS A 162 -0.72 -4.44 -27.99
C LYS A 162 -2.24 -4.47 -28.23
N SER A 163 -2.99 -5.16 -27.37
CA SER A 163 -4.43 -5.34 -27.47
C SER A 163 -5.13 -4.75 -26.25
N GLU A 164 -6.43 -4.52 -26.38
CA GLU A 164 -7.31 -4.24 -25.24
C GLU A 164 -7.15 -5.33 -24.17
N CYS A 165 -7.21 -4.93 -22.90
CA CYS A 165 -7.43 -5.84 -21.78
C CYS A 165 -8.60 -5.34 -20.93
N ARG A 166 -9.18 -6.23 -20.13
CA ARG A 166 -10.26 -5.89 -19.21
C ARG A 166 -9.79 -6.05 -17.79
N VAL A 167 -10.00 -5.02 -16.98
CA VAL A 167 -9.58 -4.99 -15.58
C VAL A 167 -10.81 -4.92 -14.68
N LYS A 168 -10.85 -5.75 -13.65
CA LYS A 168 -11.91 -5.75 -12.64
C LYS A 168 -11.30 -5.46 -11.27
N GLY A 169 -11.81 -4.47 -10.55
CA GLY A 169 -11.40 -4.15 -9.18
C GLY A 169 -12.29 -4.80 -8.14
N PHE A 170 -11.77 -5.02 -6.92
CA PHE A 170 -12.49 -5.61 -5.79
C PHE A 170 -12.38 -4.72 -4.56
N SER A 171 -13.52 -4.43 -3.91
CA SER A 171 -13.62 -3.58 -2.71
C SER A 171 -12.84 -2.27 -2.85
N CYS A 172 -13.12 -1.51 -3.91
CA CYS A 172 -12.33 -0.37 -4.34
C CYS A 172 -13.17 0.75 -4.97
N TYR A 173 -12.55 1.92 -5.07
CA TYR A 173 -13.04 3.06 -5.83
C TYR A 173 -12.22 3.16 -7.13
N ILE A 174 -12.90 3.22 -8.28
CA ILE A 174 -12.25 3.39 -9.58
C ILE A 174 -12.46 4.84 -10.03
N GLU A 175 -11.37 5.51 -10.43
CA GLU A 175 -11.46 6.88 -10.92
C GLU A 175 -12.37 6.96 -12.16
N GLY A 176 -13.36 7.85 -12.12
CA GLY A 176 -14.33 8.03 -13.21
C GLY A 176 -15.49 7.03 -13.22
N ALA A 177 -15.60 6.15 -12.22
CA ALA A 177 -16.71 5.22 -12.06
C ALA A 177 -17.41 5.39 -10.70
N ASP A 178 -18.64 4.88 -10.60
CA ASP A 178 -19.38 4.86 -9.34
C ASP A 178 -18.71 3.92 -8.31
N PRO A 179 -18.73 4.27 -7.02
CA PRO A 179 -18.13 3.46 -5.97
C PRO A 179 -18.75 2.06 -5.93
N SER A 180 -17.90 1.03 -5.93
CA SER A 180 -18.31 -0.37 -6.02
C SER A 180 -17.99 -1.11 -4.71
N PRO A 181 -18.99 -1.44 -3.87
CA PRO A 181 -18.76 -1.96 -2.52
C PRO A 181 -18.19 -3.39 -2.48
N PHE A 182 -18.29 -4.15 -3.58
CA PHE A 182 -17.83 -5.55 -3.64
C PHE A 182 -16.87 -5.77 -4.79
N GLU A 183 -17.33 -5.54 -6.01
CA GLU A 183 -16.55 -5.66 -7.23
C GLU A 183 -17.03 -4.63 -8.26
N SER A 184 -16.11 -4.11 -9.06
CA SER A 184 -16.46 -3.22 -10.16
C SER A 184 -16.99 -4.00 -11.36
N GLU A 185 -17.61 -3.31 -12.31
CA GLU A 185 -17.71 -3.83 -13.67
C GLU A 185 -16.32 -4.02 -14.29
N GLU A 186 -16.22 -4.85 -15.33
CA GLU A 186 -14.99 -4.97 -16.11
C GLU A 186 -14.76 -3.69 -16.91
N VAL A 187 -13.66 -3.01 -16.63
CA VAL A 187 -13.25 -1.80 -17.34
C VAL A 187 -12.34 -2.19 -18.51
N PRO A 188 -12.75 -1.96 -19.77
CA PRO A 188 -11.85 -2.15 -20.90
C PRO A 188 -10.79 -1.05 -20.91
N LEU A 189 -9.54 -1.44 -21.16
CA LEU A 189 -8.40 -0.54 -21.31
C LEU A 189 -7.77 -0.74 -22.68
N ALA A 190 -7.83 0.27 -23.54
CA ALA A 190 -7.10 0.28 -24.79
C ALA A 190 -5.57 0.36 -24.54
N PRO A 191 -4.74 0.00 -25.53
CA PRO A 191 -3.29 0.15 -25.41
C PRO A 191 -2.87 1.58 -25.04
N GLY A 192 -2.08 1.71 -23.98
CA GLY A 192 -1.61 2.98 -23.42
C GLY A 192 -2.53 3.61 -22.38
N GLU A 193 -3.76 3.11 -22.20
CA GLU A 193 -4.68 3.62 -21.19
C GLU A 193 -4.31 3.15 -19.78
N LYS A 194 -4.76 3.94 -18.79
CA LYS A 194 -4.46 3.75 -17.38
C LYS A 194 -5.76 3.75 -16.58
N LEU A 195 -5.89 2.79 -15.68
CA LEU A 195 -6.95 2.72 -14.69
C LEU A 195 -6.39 3.00 -13.30
N VAL A 196 -6.99 3.93 -12.56
CA VAL A 196 -6.61 4.21 -11.18
C VAL A 196 -7.61 3.57 -10.24
N ILE A 197 -7.11 2.71 -9.37
CA ILE A 197 -7.88 1.93 -8.40
C ILE A 197 -7.44 2.32 -6.99
N LYS A 198 -8.32 2.95 -6.22
CA LYS A 198 -8.11 3.23 -4.80
C LYS A 198 -8.76 2.12 -3.97
N MET A 199 -7.99 1.41 -3.16
CA MET A 199 -8.55 0.39 -2.27
C MET A 199 -9.44 1.05 -1.22
N SER A 200 -10.56 0.39 -0.88
CA SER A 200 -11.44 0.89 0.19
C SER A 200 -10.80 0.71 1.56
N GLU A 201 -11.29 1.48 2.52
CA GLU A 201 -10.94 1.41 3.92
C GLU A 201 -11.24 0.01 4.50
N VAL A 202 -12.34 -0.62 4.03
CA VAL A 202 -12.71 -1.99 4.39
C VAL A 202 -11.67 -2.99 3.89
N PHE A 203 -11.16 -2.80 2.67
CA PHE A 203 -10.10 -3.64 2.11
C PHE A 203 -8.79 -3.49 2.89
N CYS A 204 -8.35 -2.25 3.16
CA CYS A 204 -7.14 -1.99 3.95
C CYS A 204 -7.24 -2.59 5.35
N GLY A 205 -8.36 -2.39 6.05
CA GLY A 205 -8.60 -2.96 7.37
C GLY A 205 -8.63 -4.49 7.38
N ALA A 206 -9.19 -5.11 6.34
CA ALA A 206 -9.15 -6.56 6.20
C ALA A 206 -7.70 -7.08 6.04
N MET A 207 -6.89 -6.37 5.25
CA MET A 207 -5.48 -6.71 5.00
C MET A 207 -4.56 -6.52 6.20
N ALA A 208 -4.88 -5.64 7.15
CA ALA A 208 -4.01 -5.31 8.29
C ALA A 208 -3.68 -6.52 9.20
N ASN A 209 -4.50 -7.56 9.17
CA ASN A 209 -4.20 -8.83 9.85
C ASN A 209 -3.15 -9.70 9.13
N GLY A 210 -2.62 -9.23 8.00
CA GLY A 210 -1.61 -9.92 7.20
C GLY A 210 -2.20 -10.95 6.22
N SER A 211 -3.52 -11.00 6.01
CA SER A 211 -4.12 -11.90 5.02
C SER A 211 -4.03 -11.31 3.61
N ALA A 212 -4.01 -12.20 2.61
CA ALA A 212 -4.03 -11.80 1.21
C ALA A 212 -5.46 -11.55 0.73
N TYR A 213 -5.71 -10.40 0.10
CA TYR A 213 -7.01 -10.07 -0.49
C TYR A 213 -6.87 -9.69 -1.95
N LYS A 214 -7.76 -10.22 -2.80
CA LYS A 214 -7.76 -9.94 -4.24
C LYS A 214 -8.09 -8.46 -4.45
N ALA A 215 -7.17 -7.69 -5.03
CA ALA A 215 -7.33 -6.26 -5.29
C ALA A 215 -7.92 -6.02 -6.68
N PHE A 216 -7.42 -6.73 -7.69
CA PHE A 216 -7.93 -6.65 -9.06
C PHE A 216 -7.65 -7.94 -9.85
N SER A 217 -8.29 -8.07 -11.01
CA SER A 217 -7.96 -9.09 -12.02
C SER A 217 -7.88 -8.50 -13.42
N ILE A 218 -7.18 -9.22 -14.30
CA ILE A 218 -7.06 -8.93 -15.72
C ILE A 218 -7.63 -10.14 -16.48
N ALA A 219 -8.61 -9.93 -17.35
CA ALA A 219 -9.11 -10.98 -18.24
C ALA A 219 -8.01 -11.43 -19.22
N LYS A 220 -7.97 -12.73 -19.54
CA LYS A 220 -6.93 -13.29 -20.42
C LYS A 220 -7.07 -12.86 -21.88
#